data_AF-A0A327Z364-F1
#
_entry.id   AF-A0A327Z364-F1
#
_cell.length_a   1.000
_cell.length_b   1.000
_cell.length_c   1.000
_cell.angle_alpha   90.00
_cell.angle_beta   90.00
_cell.angle_gamma   90.00
#
_symmetry.space_group_name_H-M   'P 1'
#
loop_
_entity.id
_entity.type
_entity.pdbx_description
1 polymer ?
#
loop_
_entity_poly.entity_id
_entity_poly.type
_entity_poly.pdbx_seq_one_letter_code
_entity_poly.pdbx_strand_id
1 'polypeptide(L)'
;MTAREAGDGTYSGLCAYLGVDEPVLRRHERAYAESLRRLVEKNGITVSGPTTRDVLDAVSVFQRGIGELRTDGIACADTLWELHLGAADDRDLVPIVRSEVDVRVSPSGSHGHDALWLRADAAHAFRALRDEMVSAGAIVTTAGGVRRPDAPVTSGRSAASMHYAGLAFDLWIADGMRDPHTDPYLVTEQPGEWRVWARTARGRPRTLDAVVHEGAATTSVRVTARVVDFTAAAAGHGFAPIGPRPGFPADYLCAEWWHFQYHRSLHFGVSQFGIEMLRTGRFDMDTLRARDQLWAHRKLIYGRRGGWS
;
A
#
# COMPACT_ATOMS: atom_id res chain seq x y z
N MET A 1 27.59 -35.07 -2.88
CA MET A 1 26.37 -34.50 -2.27
C MET A 1 26.78 -33.35 -1.37
N THR A 2 26.68 -32.13 -1.87
CA THR A 2 26.97 -30.92 -1.09
C THR A 2 25.75 -30.61 -0.20
N ALA A 3 25.96 -29.91 0.92
CA ALA A 3 24.92 -29.49 1.86
C ALA A 3 23.81 -28.57 1.28
N ARG A 4 23.69 -28.50 -0.05
CA ARG A 4 22.70 -27.73 -0.81
C ARG A 4 21.39 -28.50 -1.07
N GLU A 5 21.34 -29.81 -0.85
CA GLU A 5 20.16 -30.64 -1.17
C GLU A 5 19.28 -30.97 0.06
N ALA A 6 19.68 -30.54 1.27
CA ALA A 6 18.89 -30.70 2.51
C ALA A 6 18.08 -29.45 2.88
N GLY A 7 17.66 -28.67 1.88
CA GLY A 7 16.83 -27.50 2.04
C GLY A 7 15.74 -27.51 0.98
N ASP A 8 14.57 -28.10 1.28
CA ASP A 8 13.45 -28.01 0.34
C ASP A 8 12.06 -28.01 1.00
N GLY A 9 11.87 -28.74 2.10
CA GLY A 9 10.56 -28.75 2.78
C GLY A 9 10.12 -27.39 3.35
N THR A 10 11.05 -26.66 3.98
CA THR A 10 10.72 -25.40 4.66
C THR A 10 10.46 -24.24 3.68
N TYR A 11 11.26 -24.14 2.61
CA TYR A 11 11.13 -23.06 1.64
C TYR A 11 9.92 -23.26 0.73
N SER A 12 9.70 -24.49 0.27
CA SER A 12 8.48 -24.88 -0.44
C SER A 12 7.23 -24.66 0.41
N GLY A 13 7.29 -25.01 1.71
CA GLY A 13 6.22 -24.73 2.67
C GLY A 13 5.92 -23.23 2.82
N LEU A 14 6.95 -22.38 2.88
CA LEU A 14 6.79 -20.93 2.95
C LEU A 14 6.19 -20.35 1.65
N CYS A 15 6.68 -20.76 0.48
CA CYS A 15 6.11 -20.39 -0.81
C CYS A 15 4.63 -20.79 -0.90
N ALA A 16 4.30 -22.04 -0.52
CA ALA A 16 2.94 -22.54 -0.50
C ALA A 16 2.04 -21.74 0.46
N TYR A 17 2.54 -21.39 1.65
CA TYR A 17 1.82 -20.59 2.62
C TYR A 17 1.52 -19.17 2.14
N LEU A 18 2.52 -18.51 1.55
CA LEU A 18 2.40 -17.17 0.98
C LEU A 18 1.65 -17.16 -0.37
N GLY A 19 1.53 -18.33 -1.02
CA GLY A 19 0.91 -18.47 -2.33
C GLY A 19 1.70 -17.76 -3.43
N VAL A 20 3.03 -17.77 -3.35
CA VAL A 20 3.93 -17.13 -4.32
C VAL A 20 4.96 -18.11 -4.85
N ASP A 21 5.43 -17.87 -6.06
CA ASP A 21 6.49 -18.67 -6.65
C ASP A 21 7.84 -18.37 -5.99
N GLU A 22 8.73 -19.36 -5.98
CA GLU A 22 10.07 -19.24 -5.42
C GLU A 22 10.87 -18.04 -5.96
N PRO A 23 10.88 -17.70 -7.26
CA PRO A 23 11.57 -16.50 -7.75
C PRO A 23 11.04 -15.20 -7.14
N VAL A 24 9.75 -15.13 -6.78
CA VAL A 24 9.17 -13.97 -6.08
C VAL A 24 9.75 -13.91 -4.68
N LEU A 25 9.69 -15.01 -3.92
CA LEU A 25 10.21 -15.05 -2.55
C LEU A 25 11.71 -14.75 -2.51
N ARG A 26 12.51 -15.27 -3.45
CA ARG A 26 13.96 -15.03 -3.52
C ARG A 26 14.32 -13.55 -3.65
N ARG A 27 13.50 -12.74 -4.35
CA ARG A 27 13.70 -11.27 -4.44
C ARG A 27 13.51 -10.57 -3.10
N HIS A 28 12.72 -11.16 -2.20
CA HIS A 28 12.38 -10.58 -0.90
C HIS A 28 13.04 -11.30 0.28
N GLU A 29 13.71 -12.44 0.05
CA GLU A 29 14.17 -13.36 1.08
C GLU A 29 14.99 -12.68 2.18
N ARG A 30 15.98 -11.87 1.79
CA ARG A 30 16.81 -11.14 2.76
C ARG A 30 15.98 -10.19 3.62
N ALA A 31 15.12 -9.38 2.99
CA ALA A 31 14.27 -8.42 3.70
C ALA A 31 13.24 -9.12 4.60
N TYR A 32 12.68 -10.25 4.14
CA TYR A 32 11.79 -11.10 4.92
C TYR A 32 12.50 -11.65 6.17
N ALA A 33 13.66 -12.30 5.98
CA ALA A 33 14.43 -12.90 7.07
C ALA A 33 14.89 -11.85 8.10
N GLU A 34 15.35 -10.68 7.64
CA GLU A 34 15.78 -9.60 8.52
C GLU A 34 14.62 -9.01 9.33
N SER A 35 13.45 -8.86 8.71
CA SER A 35 12.25 -8.34 9.39
C SER A 35 11.74 -9.32 10.45
N LEU A 36 11.70 -10.60 10.11
CA LEU A 36 11.26 -11.65 11.02
C LEU A 36 12.26 -11.89 12.15
N ARG A 37 13.57 -11.82 11.88
CA ARG A 37 14.62 -11.80 12.90
C ARG A 37 14.35 -10.74 13.94
N ARG A 38 14.16 -9.48 13.53
CA ARG A 38 13.90 -8.37 14.46
C ARG A 38 12.71 -8.66 15.37
N LEU A 39 11.64 -9.23 14.83
CA LEU A 39 10.45 -9.56 15.62
C LEU A 39 10.74 -10.66 16.64
N VAL A 40 11.42 -11.72 16.23
CA VAL A 40 11.77 -12.84 17.12
C VAL A 40 12.74 -12.40 18.22
N GLU A 41 13.74 -11.57 17.87
CA GLU A 41 14.69 -10.99 18.82
C GLU A 41 14.01 -10.01 19.80
N LYS A 42 13.04 -9.19 19.35
CA LYS A 42 12.21 -8.35 20.24
C LYS A 42 11.38 -9.19 21.23
N ASN A 43 11.11 -10.45 20.92
CA ASN A 43 10.46 -11.41 21.82
C ASN A 43 11.47 -12.22 22.67
N GLY A 44 12.72 -11.77 22.77
CA GLY A 44 13.73 -12.37 23.64
C GLY A 44 14.34 -13.68 23.11
N ILE A 45 14.16 -14.01 21.82
CA ILE A 45 14.67 -15.24 21.22
C ILE A 45 15.88 -14.92 20.35
N THR A 46 17.02 -15.53 20.69
CA THR A 46 18.26 -15.40 19.93
C THR A 46 18.21 -16.21 18.64
N VAL A 47 18.61 -15.61 17.52
CA VAL A 47 18.73 -16.28 16.23
C VAL A 47 20.18 -16.72 15.99
N SER A 48 20.41 -18.00 15.73
CA SER A 48 21.73 -18.67 15.71
C SER A 48 22.66 -18.27 14.56
N GLY A 49 22.11 -17.80 13.44
CA GLY A 49 22.88 -17.51 12.22
C GLY A 49 22.10 -16.61 11.27
N PRO A 50 22.70 -16.10 10.19
CA PRO A 50 22.12 -15.07 9.34
C PRO A 50 21.11 -15.59 8.31
N THR A 51 20.90 -16.91 8.19
CA THR A 51 20.12 -17.49 7.09
C THR A 51 18.62 -17.44 7.38
N THR A 52 17.80 -17.52 6.32
CA THR A 52 16.34 -17.68 6.45
C THR A 52 16.00 -18.89 7.32
N ARG A 53 16.75 -20.00 7.17
CA ARG A 53 16.55 -21.21 7.97
C ARG A 53 16.74 -20.95 9.46
N ASP A 54 17.83 -20.28 9.84
CA ASP A 54 18.10 -19.92 11.24
C ASP A 54 16.95 -19.11 11.86
N VAL A 55 16.38 -18.19 11.07
CA VAL A 55 15.23 -17.37 11.50
C VAL A 55 13.98 -18.23 11.68
N LEU A 56 13.69 -19.16 10.77
CA LEU A 56 12.51 -20.04 10.88
C LEU A 56 12.66 -21.06 12.03
N ASP A 57 13.89 -21.49 12.33
CA ASP A 57 14.16 -22.31 13.52
C ASP A 57 13.87 -21.51 14.81
N ALA A 58 14.23 -20.22 14.85
CA ALA A 58 13.91 -19.33 15.96
C ALA A 58 12.40 -19.03 16.06
N VAL A 59 11.69 -18.92 14.94
CA VAL A 59 10.21 -18.86 14.92
C VAL A 59 9.61 -20.13 15.54
N SER A 60 10.16 -21.31 15.26
CA SER A 60 9.69 -22.56 15.86
C SER A 60 9.86 -22.57 17.39
N VAL A 61 10.93 -21.95 17.91
CA VAL A 61 11.14 -21.75 19.34
C VAL A 61 10.05 -20.84 19.92
N PHE A 62 9.77 -19.71 19.25
CA PHE A 62 8.69 -18.80 19.64
C PHE A 62 7.33 -19.51 19.71
N GLN A 63 6.97 -20.24 18.65
CA GLN A 63 5.71 -20.96 18.55
C GLN A 63 5.52 -21.97 19.70
N ARG A 64 6.57 -22.72 20.05
CA ARG A 64 6.55 -23.64 21.19
C ARG A 64 6.32 -22.93 22.53
N GLY A 65 6.86 -21.71 22.68
CA GLY A 65 6.68 -20.90 23.89
C GLY A 65 5.25 -20.42 24.09
N ILE A 66 4.50 -20.16 23.02
CA ILE A 66 3.09 -19.73 23.08
C ILE A 66 2.14 -20.91 23.33
N GLY A 67 2.49 -22.12 22.88
CA GLY A 67 1.73 -23.36 23.13
C GLY A 67 0.47 -23.54 22.28
N GLU A 68 -0.19 -22.45 21.86
CA GLU A 68 -1.39 -22.47 21.01
C GLU A 68 -1.07 -22.37 19.50
N LEU A 69 0.18 -22.03 19.15
CA LEU A 69 0.61 -21.89 17.77
C LEU A 69 1.10 -23.22 17.18
N ARG A 70 0.92 -23.39 15.86
CA ARG A 70 1.59 -24.45 15.10
C ARG A 70 3.10 -24.32 15.26
N THR A 71 3.81 -25.42 15.43
CA THR A 71 5.27 -25.44 15.65
C THR A 71 6.01 -25.94 14.41
N ASP A 72 5.88 -25.23 13.30
CA ASP A 72 6.45 -25.59 11.99
C ASP A 72 7.49 -24.59 11.47
N GLY A 73 7.78 -23.53 12.24
CA GLY A 73 8.73 -22.48 11.89
C GLY A 73 8.23 -21.49 10.86
N ILE A 74 7.06 -21.73 10.25
CA ILE A 74 6.45 -20.81 9.31
C ILE A 74 5.69 -19.74 10.11
N ALA A 75 6.09 -18.47 9.92
CA ALA A 75 5.40 -17.34 10.52
C ALA A 75 4.04 -17.10 9.83
N CYS A 76 3.07 -17.94 10.17
CA CYS A 76 1.71 -17.81 9.68
C CYS A 76 1.00 -16.58 10.28
N ALA A 77 -0.23 -16.32 9.84
CA ALA A 77 -1.02 -15.16 10.23
C ALA A 77 -1.19 -15.02 11.74
N ASP A 78 -1.34 -16.13 12.47
CA ASP A 78 -1.42 -16.12 13.93
C ASP A 78 -0.05 -15.93 14.57
N THR A 79 0.99 -16.62 14.08
CA THR A 79 2.37 -16.44 14.55
C THR A 79 2.85 -14.99 14.39
N LEU A 80 2.63 -14.37 13.23
CA LEU A 80 2.99 -12.98 12.97
C LEU A 80 2.24 -12.03 13.89
N TRP A 81 0.95 -12.29 14.12
CA TRP A 81 0.13 -11.48 15.00
C TRP A 81 0.67 -11.49 16.44
N GLU A 82 0.98 -12.68 16.97
CA GLU A 82 1.57 -12.82 18.31
C GLU A 82 2.98 -12.24 18.39
N LEU A 83 3.83 -12.45 17.37
CA LEU A 83 5.17 -11.85 17.32
C LEU A 83 5.11 -10.32 17.38
N HIS A 84 4.20 -9.71 16.63
CA HIS A 84 4.02 -8.27 16.61
C HIS A 84 3.37 -7.73 17.89
N LEU A 85 2.37 -8.43 18.44
CA LEU A 85 1.72 -8.02 19.69
C LEU A 85 2.62 -8.23 20.91
N GLY A 86 3.44 -9.27 20.95
CA GLY A 86 4.41 -9.48 22.02
C GLY A 86 5.44 -8.34 22.09
N ALA A 87 5.69 -7.68 20.96
CA ALA A 87 6.50 -6.46 20.89
C ALA A 87 5.71 -5.16 21.17
N ALA A 88 4.46 -5.23 21.66
CA ALA A 88 3.56 -4.07 21.71
C ALA A 88 3.92 -2.98 22.74
N ASP A 89 4.74 -3.30 23.74
CA ASP A 89 5.22 -2.31 24.72
C ASP A 89 6.26 -1.36 24.11
N ASP A 90 6.93 -1.79 23.03
CA ASP A 90 7.87 -1.01 22.23
C ASP A 90 7.29 -0.71 20.84
N ARG A 91 6.00 -0.37 20.80
CA ARG A 91 5.38 0.10 19.56
C ARG A 91 6.15 1.34 19.10
N ASP A 92 7.00 1.14 18.09
CA ASP A 92 7.59 2.19 17.25
C ASP A 92 6.45 2.93 16.54
N LEU A 93 5.70 3.74 17.30
CA LEU A 93 4.52 4.45 16.84
C LEU A 93 4.95 5.42 15.74
N VAL A 94 4.29 5.31 14.60
CA VAL A 94 4.51 6.20 13.46
C VAL A 94 3.27 7.08 13.36
N PRO A 95 3.33 8.34 13.81
CA PRO A 95 2.13 9.17 13.93
C PRO A 95 1.54 9.48 12.56
N ILE A 96 0.24 9.78 12.54
CA ILE A 96 -0.38 10.42 11.39
C ILE A 96 -0.11 11.92 11.44
N VAL A 97 0.40 12.47 10.35
CA VAL A 97 0.75 13.88 10.22
C VAL A 97 0.03 14.51 9.02
N ARG A 98 -0.29 15.80 9.13
CA ARG A 98 -0.90 16.59 8.07
C ARG A 98 0.15 16.98 7.02
N SER A 99 -0.21 16.93 5.74
CA SER A 99 0.58 17.41 4.62
C SER A 99 -0.27 18.33 3.76
N GLU A 100 0.22 19.55 3.51
CA GLU A 100 -0.43 20.50 2.61
C GLU A 100 -0.47 19.96 1.18
N VAL A 101 -1.50 20.36 0.43
CA VAL A 101 -1.61 20.10 -0.99
C VAL A 101 -2.00 21.36 -1.76
N ASP A 102 -2.02 21.29 -3.09
CA ASP A 102 -2.49 22.38 -3.92
C ASP A 102 -4.02 22.40 -3.98
N VAL A 103 -4.60 23.59 -3.98
CA VAL A 103 -6.04 23.79 -4.16
C VAL A 103 -6.30 24.27 -5.57
N ARG A 104 -7.16 23.54 -6.29
CA ARG A 104 -7.71 23.96 -7.58
C ARG A 104 -9.22 24.00 -7.48
N VAL A 105 -9.80 25.16 -7.78
CA VAL A 105 -11.24 25.33 -7.93
C VAL A 105 -11.61 24.98 -9.37
N SER A 106 -12.47 23.99 -9.56
CA SER A 106 -13.02 23.65 -10.87
C SER A 106 -13.95 24.75 -11.39
N PRO A 107 -14.32 24.72 -12.70
CA PRO A 107 -15.32 25.65 -13.23
C PRO A 107 -16.66 25.62 -12.50
N SER A 108 -17.03 24.50 -11.86
CA SER A 108 -18.25 24.39 -11.06
C SER A 108 -18.10 24.91 -9.62
N GLY A 109 -16.95 25.47 -9.26
CA GLY A 109 -16.67 25.96 -7.90
C GLY A 109 -16.28 24.89 -6.88
N SER A 110 -16.20 23.61 -7.27
CA SER A 110 -15.79 22.52 -6.38
C SER A 110 -14.27 22.41 -6.32
N HIS A 111 -13.72 21.86 -5.23
CA HIS A 111 -12.29 21.59 -5.09
C HIS A 111 -12.06 20.38 -4.19
N GLY A 112 -10.85 19.82 -4.24
CA GLY A 112 -10.37 18.82 -3.29
C GLY A 112 -10.10 19.41 -1.90
N HIS A 113 -9.48 18.62 -1.00
CA HIS A 113 -9.02 19.16 0.28
C HIS A 113 -7.78 20.04 0.11
N ASP A 114 -7.52 20.93 1.06
CA ASP A 114 -6.30 21.74 1.14
C ASP A 114 -5.12 21.01 1.80
N ALA A 115 -5.41 19.87 2.45
CA ALA A 115 -4.43 18.97 3.02
C ALA A 115 -4.96 17.55 3.10
N LEU A 116 -4.03 16.64 3.36
CA LEU A 116 -4.31 15.24 3.67
C LEU A 116 -3.50 14.80 4.89
N TRP A 117 -3.89 13.67 5.47
CA TRP A 117 -3.24 13.08 6.63
C TRP A 117 -2.67 11.72 6.23
N LEU A 118 -1.39 11.49 6.51
CA LEU A 118 -0.69 10.24 6.21
C LEU A 118 0.17 9.84 7.39
N ARG A 119 0.56 8.57 7.43
CA ARG A 119 1.59 8.11 8.35
C ARG A 119 2.90 8.84 8.08
N ALA A 120 3.67 9.16 9.12
CA ALA A 120 4.79 10.10 9.00
C ALA A 120 5.82 9.73 7.92
N ASP A 121 6.10 8.44 7.75
CA ASP A 121 6.97 7.91 6.68
C ASP A 121 6.38 8.14 5.28
N ALA A 122 5.11 7.80 5.07
CA ALA A 122 4.39 8.08 3.83
C ALA A 122 4.23 9.58 3.59
N ALA A 123 4.01 10.39 4.63
CA ALA A 123 3.88 11.83 4.54
C ALA A 123 5.18 12.50 4.09
N HIS A 124 6.33 12.02 4.58
CA HIS A 124 7.64 12.50 4.14
C HIS A 124 7.83 12.24 2.65
N ALA A 125 7.56 11.01 2.19
CA ALA A 125 7.64 10.65 0.77
C ALA A 125 6.64 11.46 -0.08
N PHE A 126 5.42 11.67 0.41
CA PHE A 126 4.40 12.45 -0.29
C PHE A 126 4.82 13.92 -0.47
N ARG A 127 5.41 14.54 0.55
CA ARG A 127 5.89 15.93 0.46
C ARG A 127 7.02 16.06 -0.56
N ALA A 128 7.95 15.10 -0.59
CA ALA A 128 9.01 15.07 -1.60
C ALA A 128 8.46 14.90 -3.02
N LEU A 129 7.48 14.01 -3.21
CA LEU A 129 6.73 13.88 -4.47
C LEU A 129 6.06 15.20 -4.86
N ARG A 130 5.34 15.84 -3.92
CA ARG A 130 4.68 17.13 -4.18
C ARG A 130 5.68 18.20 -4.60
N ASP A 131 6.79 18.32 -3.90
CA ASP A 131 7.83 19.32 -4.20
C ASP A 131 8.42 19.11 -5.60
N GLU A 132 8.65 17.85 -6.01
CA GLU A 132 9.06 17.51 -7.38
C GLU A 132 8.02 17.94 -8.42
N MET A 133 6.75 17.61 -8.19
CA MET A 133 5.65 17.93 -9.11
C MET A 133 5.43 19.44 -9.25
N VAL A 134 5.43 20.17 -8.13
CA VAL A 134 5.29 21.63 -8.08
C VAL A 134 6.49 22.31 -8.74
N SER A 135 7.71 21.81 -8.52
CA SER A 135 8.91 22.32 -9.21
C SER A 135 8.81 22.18 -10.73
N ALA A 136 8.21 21.07 -11.18
CA ALA A 136 7.86 20.83 -12.58
C ALA A 136 6.62 21.62 -13.06
N GLY A 137 6.05 22.51 -12.24
CA GLY A 137 4.91 23.36 -12.58
C GLY A 137 3.57 22.62 -12.67
N ALA A 138 3.50 21.38 -12.19
CA ALA A 138 2.25 20.65 -12.04
C ALA A 138 1.59 21.00 -10.70
N ILE A 139 0.32 20.64 -10.56
CA ILE A 139 -0.41 20.71 -9.28
C ILE A 139 -0.58 19.31 -8.70
N VAL A 140 -0.68 19.22 -7.38
CA VAL A 140 -1.01 18.00 -6.63
C VAL A 140 -2.22 18.30 -5.76
N THR A 141 -3.40 17.90 -6.23
CA THR A 141 -4.67 18.02 -5.50
C THR A 141 -4.99 16.72 -4.75
N THR A 142 -5.95 16.74 -3.82
CA THR A 142 -6.32 15.52 -3.08
C THR A 142 -7.80 15.37 -2.79
N ALA A 143 -8.29 14.13 -2.79
CA ALA A 143 -9.56 13.71 -2.19
C ALA A 143 -9.39 13.14 -0.76
N GLY A 144 -8.16 13.06 -0.26
CA GLY A 144 -7.85 12.68 1.12
C GLY A 144 -6.74 11.64 1.23
N GLY A 145 -6.37 11.34 2.47
CA GLY A 145 -5.40 10.31 2.82
C GLY A 145 -6.02 9.32 3.79
N VAL A 146 -5.77 9.51 5.08
CA VAL A 146 -6.31 8.65 6.13
C VAL A 146 -7.84 8.50 6.11
N ARG A 147 -8.30 7.25 6.17
CA ARG A 147 -9.73 6.90 6.31
C ARG A 147 -10.14 6.84 7.78
N ARG A 148 -11.38 7.24 8.05
CA ARG A 148 -11.99 7.10 9.38
C ARG A 148 -12.38 5.64 9.65
N PRO A 149 -12.24 5.13 10.88
CA PRO A 149 -12.60 3.75 11.24
C PRO A 149 -14.07 3.36 10.98
N ASP A 150 -14.97 4.35 10.96
CA ASP A 150 -16.42 4.20 10.79
C ASP A 150 -16.88 4.33 9.33
N ALA A 151 -15.95 4.47 8.38
CA ALA A 151 -16.28 4.63 6.97
C ALA A 151 -16.97 3.36 6.43
N PRO A 152 -18.13 3.48 5.75
CA PRO A 152 -18.82 2.32 5.21
C PRO A 152 -18.03 1.67 4.08
N VAL A 153 -18.07 0.33 4.05
CA VAL A 153 -17.58 -0.51 2.95
C VAL A 153 -18.58 -0.46 1.81
N THR A 154 -18.11 -0.24 0.58
CA THR A 154 -18.91 -0.13 -0.65
C THR A 154 -18.14 -0.80 -1.80
N SER A 155 -18.72 -0.89 -3.01
CA SER A 155 -18.01 -1.37 -4.22
C SER A 155 -16.65 -0.69 -4.41
N GLY A 156 -16.63 0.64 -4.26
CA GLY A 156 -15.42 1.47 -4.32
C GLY A 156 -14.60 1.55 -3.02
N ARG A 157 -14.98 0.85 -1.93
CA ARG A 157 -14.27 0.96 -0.64
C ARG A 157 -13.99 -0.40 -0.02
N SER A 158 -12.71 -0.79 -0.02
CA SER A 158 -12.25 -2.02 0.66
C SER A 158 -12.26 -1.91 2.19
N ALA A 159 -12.64 -3.00 2.86
CA ALA A 159 -12.55 -3.17 4.31
C ALA A 159 -11.09 -3.26 4.81
N ALA A 160 -10.15 -3.66 3.95
CA ALA A 160 -8.73 -3.78 4.24
C ALA A 160 -7.89 -2.74 3.48
N SER A 161 -8.38 -1.49 3.40
CA SER A 161 -7.71 -0.44 2.63
C SER A 161 -6.47 0.14 3.32
N MET A 162 -5.42 0.42 2.56
CA MET A 162 -4.21 1.11 3.04
C MET A 162 -4.47 2.51 3.63
N HIS A 163 -5.59 3.15 3.30
CA HIS A 163 -6.00 4.41 3.93
C HIS A 163 -6.19 4.29 5.45
N TYR A 164 -6.56 3.11 5.98
CA TYR A 164 -6.71 2.93 7.43
C TYR A 164 -5.38 3.04 8.17
N ALA A 165 -4.30 2.56 7.56
CA ALA A 165 -2.93 2.64 8.07
C ALA A 165 -2.23 3.97 7.73
N GLY A 166 -2.90 4.89 7.02
CA GLY A 166 -2.30 6.14 6.54
C GLY A 166 -1.23 5.94 5.47
N LEU A 167 -1.32 4.85 4.71
CA LEU A 167 -0.39 4.45 3.68
C LEU A 167 -0.92 4.64 2.25
N ALA A 168 -2.02 5.38 2.10
CA ALA A 168 -2.55 5.71 0.78
C ALA A 168 -3.12 7.11 0.74
N PHE A 169 -3.05 7.72 -0.44
CA PHE A 169 -3.70 8.98 -0.76
C PHE A 169 -4.45 8.89 -2.07
N ASP A 170 -5.47 9.73 -2.20
CA ASP A 170 -6.24 9.90 -3.42
C ASP A 170 -5.98 11.30 -3.98
N LEU A 171 -5.66 11.41 -5.27
CA LEU A 171 -5.77 12.65 -6.02
C LEU A 171 -7.22 13.13 -6.06
N TRP A 172 -7.46 14.41 -6.35
CA TRP A 172 -8.84 14.88 -6.44
C TRP A 172 -9.56 14.21 -7.62
N ILE A 173 -10.62 13.46 -7.30
CA ILE A 173 -11.35 12.57 -8.22
C ILE A 173 -11.98 13.34 -9.41
N ALA A 174 -12.12 14.66 -9.32
CA ALA A 174 -12.66 15.47 -10.41
C ALA A 174 -11.62 15.97 -11.42
N ASP A 175 -10.32 15.73 -11.18
CA ASP A 175 -9.24 16.30 -11.99
C ASP A 175 -8.78 15.38 -13.16
N GLY A 176 -9.50 14.30 -13.47
CA GLY A 176 -9.13 13.39 -14.55
C GLY A 176 -10.29 12.53 -15.06
N MET A 177 -10.09 11.95 -16.25
CA MET A 177 -11.06 11.12 -16.98
C MET A 177 -12.40 11.81 -17.32
N ARG A 178 -12.47 13.14 -17.37
CA ARG A 178 -13.71 13.88 -17.68
C ARG A 178 -13.61 14.66 -18.98
N ASP A 179 -12.64 15.55 -19.08
CA ASP A 179 -12.36 16.33 -20.27
C ASP A 179 -10.84 16.37 -20.51
N PRO A 180 -10.32 15.57 -21.46
CA PRO A 180 -8.89 15.47 -21.69
C PRO A 180 -8.26 16.78 -22.22
N HIS A 181 -9.04 17.80 -22.57
CA HIS A 181 -8.53 19.11 -22.95
C HIS A 181 -8.31 20.04 -21.76
N THR A 182 -9.06 19.87 -20.67
CA THR A 182 -9.04 20.78 -19.51
C THR A 182 -8.64 20.11 -18.20
N ASP A 183 -8.66 18.78 -18.13
CA ASP A 183 -8.27 18.01 -16.97
C ASP A 183 -6.78 18.26 -16.61
N PRO A 184 -6.48 18.51 -15.31
CA PRO A 184 -5.12 18.56 -14.80
C PRO A 184 -4.38 17.24 -14.92
N TYR A 185 -5.09 16.11 -14.81
CA TYR A 185 -4.53 14.78 -14.97
C TYR A 185 -5.11 14.09 -16.20
N LEU A 186 -4.23 13.66 -17.10
CA LEU A 186 -4.59 12.76 -18.18
C LEU A 186 -4.28 11.34 -17.76
N VAL A 187 -5.24 10.43 -17.95
CA VAL A 187 -5.08 9.03 -17.56
C VAL A 187 -5.00 8.19 -18.82
N THR A 188 -3.99 7.33 -18.90
CA THR A 188 -3.82 6.36 -20.00
C THR A 188 -3.83 4.95 -19.42
N GLU A 189 -4.37 4.00 -20.17
CA GLU A 189 -4.38 2.60 -19.78
C GLU A 189 -2.97 1.97 -19.88
N GLN A 190 -2.61 1.15 -18.90
CA GLN A 190 -1.51 0.20 -18.95
C GLN A 190 -2.04 -1.19 -18.54
N PRO A 191 -1.37 -2.31 -18.91
CA PRO A 191 -1.84 -3.63 -18.54
C PRO A 191 -2.04 -3.77 -17.02
N GLY A 192 -3.29 -3.80 -16.58
CA GLY A 192 -3.69 -3.95 -15.17
C GLY A 192 -3.60 -2.70 -14.30
N GLU A 193 -3.15 -1.56 -14.83
CA GLU A 193 -2.87 -0.34 -14.04
C GLU A 193 -3.18 0.94 -14.82
N TRP A 194 -3.32 2.05 -14.10
CA TRP A 194 -3.40 3.38 -14.69
C TRP A 194 -2.04 4.06 -14.74
N ARG A 195 -1.77 4.78 -15.83
CA ARG A 195 -0.70 5.78 -15.88
C ARG A 195 -1.27 7.18 -15.91
N VAL A 196 -0.87 7.97 -14.94
CA VAL A 196 -1.37 9.32 -14.68
C VAL A 196 -0.32 10.33 -15.10
N TRP A 197 -0.74 11.29 -15.92
CA TRP A 197 0.09 12.35 -16.46
C TRP A 197 -0.41 13.69 -15.94
N ALA A 198 0.42 14.43 -15.21
CA ALA A 198 0.05 15.77 -14.76
C ALA A 198 0.36 16.80 -15.85
N ARG A 199 -0.65 17.59 -16.23
CA ARG A 199 -0.53 18.69 -17.17
C ARG A 199 0.24 19.84 -16.52
N THR A 200 1.20 20.40 -17.26
CA THR A 200 2.01 21.54 -16.82
C THR A 200 2.61 22.26 -18.01
N ALA A 201 2.69 23.59 -17.95
CA ALA A 201 3.37 24.40 -18.98
C ALA A 201 4.87 24.04 -19.11
N ARG A 202 5.51 23.55 -18.05
CA ARG A 202 6.94 23.17 -18.05
C ARG A 202 7.19 21.72 -18.45
N GLY A 203 6.14 20.91 -18.61
CA GLY A 203 6.24 19.51 -19.01
C GLY A 203 6.74 19.30 -20.43
N ARG A 204 6.94 18.04 -20.82
CA ARG A 204 7.30 17.70 -22.21
C ARG A 204 6.04 17.50 -23.04
N PRO A 205 6.00 17.99 -24.30
CA PRO A 205 4.88 17.69 -25.19
C PRO A 205 4.82 16.18 -25.41
N ARG A 206 3.64 15.59 -25.20
CA ARG A 206 3.31 14.20 -25.52
C ARG A 206 1.94 14.14 -26.15
N THR A 207 1.79 13.23 -27.09
CA THR A 207 0.49 12.79 -27.60
C THR A 207 0.11 11.53 -26.84
N LEU A 208 -1.05 11.57 -26.16
CA LEU A 208 -1.55 10.53 -25.28
C LEU A 208 -2.95 10.12 -25.76
N ASP A 209 -3.26 8.84 -25.64
CA ASP A 209 -4.60 8.31 -25.84
C ASP A 209 -5.29 8.30 -24.46
N ALA A 210 -5.90 9.44 -24.10
CA ALA A 210 -6.45 9.69 -22.78
C ALA A 210 -7.81 9.02 -22.61
N VAL A 211 -7.99 8.27 -21.53
CA VAL A 211 -9.24 7.63 -21.17
C VAL A 211 -10.23 8.67 -20.64
N VAL A 212 -11.44 8.65 -21.18
CA VAL A 212 -12.56 9.49 -20.75
C VAL A 212 -13.68 8.58 -20.28
N HIS A 213 -14.26 8.88 -19.12
CA HIS A 213 -15.40 8.17 -18.57
C HIS A 213 -16.70 8.87 -18.99
N GLU A 214 -17.57 8.14 -19.68
CA GLU A 214 -18.83 8.64 -20.24
C GLU A 214 -19.99 7.77 -19.74
N GLY A 215 -20.56 8.14 -18.61
CA GLY A 215 -21.69 7.41 -18.01
C GLY A 215 -21.28 6.04 -17.47
N ALA A 216 -21.55 4.97 -18.23
CA ALA A 216 -21.22 3.59 -17.85
C ALA A 216 -20.17 2.95 -18.76
N ALA A 217 -19.49 3.75 -19.58
CA ALA A 217 -18.49 3.30 -20.54
C ALA A 217 -17.25 4.21 -20.50
N THR A 218 -16.20 3.78 -21.21
CA THR A 218 -15.01 4.58 -21.45
C THR A 218 -14.75 4.75 -22.94
N THR A 219 -14.30 5.93 -23.32
CA THR A 219 -13.75 6.23 -24.63
C THR A 219 -12.27 6.61 -24.50
N SER A 220 -11.56 6.62 -25.62
CA SER A 220 -10.17 7.11 -25.67
C SER A 220 -10.08 8.27 -26.65
N VAL A 221 -9.51 9.38 -26.18
CA VAL A 221 -9.36 10.62 -26.93
C VAL A 221 -7.88 10.95 -27.07
N ARG A 222 -7.43 11.06 -28.31
CA ARG A 222 -6.05 11.42 -28.62
C ARG A 222 -5.82 12.92 -28.37
N VAL A 223 -4.97 13.24 -27.40
CA VAL A 223 -4.68 14.63 -27.01
C VAL A 223 -3.18 14.89 -26.97
N THR A 224 -2.75 16.05 -27.46
CA THR A 224 -1.37 16.53 -27.29
C THR A 224 -1.33 17.57 -26.18
N ALA A 225 -0.52 17.32 -25.16
CA ALA A 225 -0.37 18.19 -24.01
C ALA A 225 1.09 18.21 -23.52
N ARG A 226 1.48 19.29 -22.84
CA ARG A 226 2.71 19.31 -22.05
C ARG A 226 2.44 18.67 -20.70
N VAL A 227 3.13 17.57 -20.44
CA VAL A 227 2.90 16.73 -19.26
C VAL A 227 4.20 16.32 -18.58
N VAL A 228 4.06 15.98 -17.30
CA VAL A 228 5.03 15.16 -16.56
C VAL A 228 4.35 13.88 -16.10
N ASP A 229 5.15 12.84 -15.91
CA ASP A 229 4.66 11.51 -15.56
C ASP A 229 4.48 11.39 -14.05
N PHE A 230 3.26 11.57 -13.58
CA PHE A 230 2.97 11.53 -12.14
C PHE A 230 3.20 10.13 -11.58
N THR A 231 2.77 9.08 -12.30
CA THR A 231 2.97 7.69 -11.87
C THR A 231 4.45 7.36 -11.71
N ALA A 232 5.30 7.77 -12.65
CA ALA A 232 6.74 7.54 -12.54
C ALA A 232 7.38 8.32 -11.38
N ALA A 233 6.99 9.58 -11.18
CA ALA A 233 7.45 10.37 -10.03
C ALA A 233 7.02 9.71 -8.70
N ALA A 234 5.75 9.33 -8.58
CA ALA A 234 5.19 8.65 -7.42
C ALA A 234 5.94 7.36 -7.09
N ALA A 235 6.25 6.54 -8.11
CA ALA A 235 7.06 5.33 -7.96
C ALA A 235 8.47 5.61 -7.42
N GLY A 236 9.11 6.70 -7.86
CA GLY A 236 10.40 7.15 -7.32
C GLY A 236 10.38 7.41 -5.81
N HIS A 237 9.24 7.86 -5.30
CA HIS A 237 9.00 8.11 -3.88
C HIS A 237 8.39 6.92 -3.13
N GLY A 238 8.19 5.77 -3.79
CA GLY A 238 7.71 4.54 -3.17
C GLY A 238 6.19 4.37 -3.15
N PHE A 239 5.47 5.16 -3.94
CA PHE A 239 4.03 5.01 -4.17
C PHE A 239 3.75 4.21 -5.44
N ALA A 240 2.78 3.31 -5.39
CA ALA A 240 2.28 2.60 -6.57
C ALA A 240 0.81 2.95 -6.82
N PRO A 241 0.39 3.12 -8.09
CA PRO A 241 -1.03 3.21 -8.41
C PRO A 241 -1.71 1.85 -8.19
N ILE A 242 -3.05 1.85 -8.19
CA ILE A 242 -3.82 0.61 -8.38
C ILE A 242 -4.59 0.66 -9.70
N GLY A 243 -4.95 -0.53 -10.19
CA GLY A 243 -5.85 -0.66 -11.32
C GLY A 243 -7.32 -0.45 -10.95
N PRO A 244 -8.19 -0.41 -11.97
CA PRO A 244 -9.63 -0.35 -11.75
C PRO A 244 -10.14 -1.59 -11.03
N ARG A 245 -11.17 -1.40 -10.21
CA ARG A 245 -11.92 -2.49 -9.57
C ARG A 245 -12.91 -3.12 -10.57
N PRO A 246 -13.41 -4.34 -10.30
CA PRO A 246 -14.34 -5.04 -11.19
C PRO A 246 -15.65 -4.29 -11.54
N GLY A 247 -16.03 -3.25 -10.80
CA GLY A 247 -17.22 -2.43 -11.10
C GLY A 247 -17.01 -1.36 -12.17
N PHE A 248 -15.77 -1.10 -12.60
CA PHE A 248 -15.46 -0.14 -13.66
C PHE A 248 -15.68 -0.81 -15.05
N PRO A 249 -16.27 -0.12 -16.05
CA PRO A 249 -16.59 1.32 -16.11
C PRO A 249 -18.00 1.72 -15.65
N ALA A 250 -18.83 0.79 -15.15
CA ALA A 250 -20.21 1.10 -14.74
C ALA A 250 -20.27 2.05 -13.53
N ASP A 251 -19.31 1.96 -12.62
CA ASP A 251 -19.15 2.85 -11.46
C ASP A 251 -17.83 3.61 -11.57
N TYR A 252 -17.90 4.95 -11.70
CA TYR A 252 -16.70 5.78 -11.79
C TYR A 252 -15.80 5.62 -10.57
N LEU A 253 -16.36 5.45 -9.36
CA LEU A 253 -15.57 5.26 -8.13
C LEU A 253 -14.76 3.96 -8.13
N CYS A 254 -15.06 3.03 -9.02
CA CYS A 254 -14.25 1.84 -9.25
C CYS A 254 -13.05 2.09 -10.19
N ALA A 255 -12.91 3.29 -10.78
CA ALA A 255 -11.77 3.62 -11.62
C ALA A 255 -10.47 3.63 -10.82
N GLU A 256 -10.43 4.27 -9.66
CA GLU A 256 -9.26 4.29 -8.75
C GLU A 256 -7.96 4.85 -9.38
N TRP A 257 -8.02 5.57 -10.51
CA TRP A 257 -6.84 6.20 -11.12
C TRP A 257 -6.16 7.23 -10.21
N TRP A 258 -6.91 7.77 -9.26
CA TRP A 258 -6.45 8.73 -8.25
C TRP A 258 -5.69 8.08 -7.10
N HIS A 259 -5.79 6.76 -6.92
CA HIS A 259 -5.38 6.08 -5.69
C HIS A 259 -3.92 5.59 -5.76
N PHE A 260 -3.11 6.03 -4.80
CA PHE A 260 -1.70 5.67 -4.69
C PHE A 260 -1.37 5.12 -3.30
N GLN A 261 -0.64 4.01 -3.26
CA GLN A 261 -0.30 3.28 -2.04
C GLN A 261 1.21 3.27 -1.77
N TYR A 262 1.60 3.53 -0.52
CA TYR A 262 2.98 3.55 -0.07
C TYR A 262 3.43 2.17 0.43
N HIS A 263 4.08 1.42 -0.43
CA HIS A 263 4.52 0.05 -0.12
C HIS A 263 5.89 -0.01 0.55
N ARG A 264 6.71 1.05 0.44
CA ARG A 264 8.11 1.04 0.92
C ARG A 264 8.24 0.77 2.42
N SER A 265 7.20 1.06 3.20
CA SER A 265 7.17 0.80 4.64
C SER A 265 6.60 -0.56 5.03
N LEU A 266 6.22 -1.39 4.06
CA LEU A 266 5.65 -2.71 4.29
C LEU A 266 6.69 -3.78 3.98
N HIS A 267 6.70 -4.82 4.82
CA HIS A 267 7.61 -5.94 4.69
C HIS A 267 6.85 -7.13 4.10
N PHE A 268 7.22 -7.52 2.88
CA PHE A 268 6.62 -8.65 2.16
C PHE A 268 6.60 -9.90 3.05
N GLY A 269 5.43 -10.53 3.18
CA GLY A 269 5.24 -11.74 3.97
C GLY A 269 5.27 -11.55 5.50
N VAL A 270 5.45 -10.32 5.99
CA VAL A 270 5.58 -10.03 7.44
C VAL A 270 4.55 -9.00 7.91
N SER A 271 4.45 -7.84 7.23
CA SER A 271 3.52 -6.77 7.64
C SER A 271 2.06 -7.25 7.60
N GLN A 272 1.31 -6.96 8.66
CA GLN A 272 -0.12 -7.28 8.76
C GLN A 272 -0.98 -6.02 8.87
N PHE A 273 -2.14 -6.05 8.21
CA PHE A 273 -3.06 -4.91 8.15
C PHE A 273 -3.37 -4.30 9.53
N GLY A 274 -3.81 -5.12 10.49
CA GLY A 274 -4.18 -4.65 11.83
C GLY A 274 -2.99 -4.15 12.63
N ILE A 275 -1.81 -4.76 12.47
CA ILE A 275 -0.59 -4.29 13.13
C ILE A 275 -0.19 -2.92 12.60
N GLU A 276 -0.22 -2.70 11.28
CA GLU A 276 0.08 -1.40 10.70
C GLU A 276 -0.91 -0.32 11.13
N MET A 277 -2.18 -0.67 11.41
CA MET A 277 -3.14 0.24 12.03
C MET A 277 -2.79 0.60 13.48
N LEU A 278 -2.45 -0.40 14.31
CA LEU A 278 -2.03 -0.18 15.70
C LEU A 278 -0.77 0.69 15.79
N ARG A 279 0.17 0.53 14.84
CA ARG A 279 1.39 1.35 14.74
C ARG A 279 1.13 2.83 14.52
N THR A 280 -0.06 3.21 14.04
CA THR A 280 -0.40 4.64 13.86
C THR A 280 -0.70 5.37 15.17
N GLY A 281 -0.95 4.64 16.26
CA GLY A 281 -1.45 5.20 17.52
C GLY A 281 -2.91 5.67 17.47
N ARG A 282 -3.58 5.60 16.31
CA ARG A 282 -5.01 5.93 16.16
C ARG A 282 -5.94 4.80 16.61
N PHE A 283 -5.39 3.61 16.76
CA PHE A 283 -6.10 2.42 17.19
C PHE A 283 -5.33 1.82 18.37
N ASP A 284 -6.06 1.50 19.41
CA ASP A 284 -5.67 0.47 20.37
C ASP A 284 -6.39 -0.84 20.03
N MET A 285 -6.08 -1.89 20.81
CA MET A 285 -6.66 -3.21 20.60
C MET A 285 -8.17 -3.22 20.75
N ASP A 286 -8.72 -2.48 21.71
CA ASP A 286 -10.16 -2.48 21.99
C ASP A 286 -10.94 -1.71 20.91
N THR A 287 -10.40 -0.58 20.47
CA THR A 287 -10.95 0.18 19.35
C THR A 287 -10.89 -0.62 18.06
N LEU A 288 -9.82 -1.38 17.81
CA LEU A 288 -9.73 -2.24 16.62
C LEU A 288 -10.71 -3.42 16.71
N ARG A 289 -10.85 -4.05 17.88
CA ARG A 289 -11.79 -5.15 18.14
C ARG A 289 -13.25 -4.73 17.96
N ALA A 290 -13.60 -3.53 18.41
CA ALA A 290 -14.95 -2.97 18.28
C ALA A 290 -15.37 -2.68 16.82
N ARG A 291 -14.50 -2.92 15.84
CA ARG A 291 -14.74 -2.70 14.42
C ARG A 291 -14.70 -4.03 13.68
N ASP A 292 -15.80 -4.79 13.72
CA ASP A 292 -15.89 -6.15 13.18
C ASP A 292 -15.24 -6.33 11.81
N GLN A 293 -15.51 -5.40 10.89
CA GLN A 293 -14.95 -5.44 9.53
C GLN A 293 -13.42 -5.26 9.51
N LEU A 294 -12.86 -4.39 10.34
CA LEU A 294 -11.41 -4.21 10.44
C LEU A 294 -10.77 -5.38 11.19
N TRP A 295 -11.41 -5.83 12.27
CA TRP A 295 -10.96 -6.95 13.09
C TRP A 295 -10.91 -8.25 12.28
N ALA A 296 -11.90 -8.51 11.42
CA ALA A 296 -11.93 -9.69 10.54
C ALA A 296 -10.72 -9.76 9.59
N HIS A 297 -10.21 -8.60 9.15
CA HIS A 297 -9.08 -8.51 8.21
C HIS A 297 -7.73 -8.24 8.88
N ARG A 298 -7.68 -8.09 10.21
CA ARG A 298 -6.48 -7.63 10.94
C ARG A 298 -5.22 -8.44 10.67
N LYS A 299 -5.37 -9.73 10.35
CA LYS A 299 -4.25 -10.66 10.14
C LYS A 299 -3.88 -10.84 8.66
N LEU A 300 -4.49 -10.09 7.72
CA LEU A 300 -4.08 -10.12 6.32
C LEU A 300 -2.62 -9.69 6.17
N ILE A 301 -1.84 -10.51 5.46
CA ILE A 301 -0.40 -10.33 5.27
C ILE A 301 -0.14 -9.63 3.94
N TYR A 302 0.70 -8.60 3.96
CA TYR A 302 1.14 -7.90 2.75
C TYR A 302 1.97 -8.81 1.85
N GLY A 303 1.65 -8.85 0.56
CA GLY A 303 2.36 -9.65 -0.46
C GLY A 303 1.99 -11.14 -0.52
N ARG A 304 1.08 -11.60 0.35
CA ARG A 304 0.49 -12.95 0.27
C ARG A 304 -0.62 -12.99 -0.78
N ARG A 305 -0.81 -14.11 -1.50
CA ARG A 305 -1.95 -14.30 -2.41
C ARG A 305 -3.28 -14.20 -1.64
N GLY A 306 -4.16 -13.31 -2.08
CA GLY A 306 -5.39 -12.98 -1.36
C GLY A 306 -5.15 -12.32 0.00
N GLY A 307 -3.94 -11.77 0.20
CA GLY A 307 -3.54 -11.02 1.38
C GLY A 307 -3.92 -9.55 1.28
N TRP A 308 -3.15 -8.71 1.96
CA TRP A 308 -3.36 -7.26 1.96
C TRP A 308 -2.65 -6.60 0.78
N SER A 309 -3.40 -5.83 0.01
CA SER A 309 -2.97 -5.04 -1.15
C SER A 309 -3.85 -3.79 -1.30
#